data_AF-A0A2V7UI54-F1
#
_entry.id   AF-A0A2V7UI54-F1
#
_cell.length_a   1.000
_cell.length_b   1.000
_cell.length_c   1.000
_cell.angle_alpha   90.00
_cell.angle_beta   90.00
_cell.angle_gamma   90.00
#
_symmetry.space_group_name_H-M   'P 1'
#
loop_
_entity.id
_entity.type
_entity.pdbx_description
1 polymer ?
#
loop_
_entity_poly.entity_id
_entity_poly.type
_entity_poly.pdbx_seq_one_letter_code
_entity_poly.pdbx_strand_id
1 'polypeptide(L)'
;MTSSAGLEIPITDPAEVAAFVRGLPLAMDPGFARFILGFPHKYLQETPRAEVVKHYALAGSLGAKPVISSLARGGSGGTEESPPLDERARIHSARAKDSLWKLCVITRDRRYLFSRIAGALSCFGMNIVAAEAFANASAVVLDTFRCRDDEG
;
A
#
# COMPACT_ATOMS: atom_id res chain seq x y z
N MET A 1 -24.09 2.03 -7.25
CA MET A 1 -23.03 2.75 -8.00
C MET A 1 -22.48 3.83 -7.10
N THR A 2 -21.56 3.48 -6.19
CA THR A 2 -20.82 4.44 -5.39
C THR A 2 -19.80 5.13 -6.30
N SER A 3 -19.89 6.45 -6.44
CA SER A 3 -19.03 7.23 -7.31
C SER A 3 -17.56 7.10 -6.88
N SER A 4 -16.76 6.31 -7.60
CA SER A 4 -15.30 6.21 -7.34
C SER A 4 -14.54 7.48 -7.76
N ALA A 5 -15.20 8.43 -8.42
CA ALA A 5 -14.58 9.66 -8.91
C ALA A 5 -14.03 10.54 -7.77
N GLY A 6 -14.65 10.50 -6.58
CA GLY A 6 -14.19 11.26 -5.42
C GLY A 6 -12.92 10.71 -4.78
N LEU A 7 -12.62 9.42 -4.97
CA LEU A 7 -11.51 8.74 -4.30
C LEU A 7 -10.14 9.10 -4.89
N GLU A 8 -10.10 9.56 -6.15
CA GLU A 8 -8.86 9.95 -6.84
C GLU A 8 -8.52 11.43 -6.67
N ILE A 9 -9.46 12.22 -6.16
CA ILE A 9 -9.24 13.64 -5.89
C ILE A 9 -8.16 13.77 -4.81
N PRO A 10 -7.13 14.60 -4.98
CA PRO A 10 -6.16 14.88 -3.94
C PRO A 10 -6.80 15.51 -2.71
N ILE A 11 -6.32 15.14 -1.52
CA ILE A 11 -6.70 15.79 -0.26
C ILE A 11 -6.03 17.18 -0.26
N THR A 12 -6.85 18.21 -0.35
CA THR A 12 -6.39 19.61 -0.38
C THR A 12 -6.80 20.41 0.85
N ASP A 13 -7.78 19.93 1.63
CA ASP A 13 -8.30 20.63 2.80
C ASP A 13 -7.51 20.26 4.08
N PRO A 14 -6.82 21.22 4.72
CA PRO A 14 -6.14 20.98 6.00
C PRO A 14 -7.08 20.55 7.13
N ALA A 15 -8.36 20.93 7.11
CA ALA A 15 -9.32 20.57 8.16
C ALA A 15 -9.65 19.07 8.14
N GLU A 16 -9.73 18.48 6.95
CA GLU A 16 -9.89 17.03 6.76
C GLU A 16 -8.69 16.27 7.33
N VAL A 17 -7.48 16.73 7.01
CA VAL A 17 -6.24 16.15 7.55
C VAL A 17 -6.21 16.25 9.07
N ALA A 18 -6.62 17.38 9.64
CA ALA A 18 -6.71 17.54 11.09
C ALA A 18 -7.72 16.58 11.73
N ALA A 19 -8.85 16.30 11.05
CA ALA A 19 -9.83 15.31 11.51
C ALA A 19 -9.24 13.89 11.52
N PHE A 20 -8.49 13.52 10.49
CA PHE A 20 -7.76 12.25 10.45
C PHE A 20 -6.73 12.15 11.58
N VAL A 21 -5.94 13.20 11.81
CA VAL A 21 -4.90 13.24 12.85
C VAL A 21 -5.48 13.10 14.25
N ARG A 22 -6.63 13.72 14.54
CA ARG A 22 -7.31 13.55 15.85
C ARG A 22 -7.71 12.10 16.16
N GLY A 23 -7.87 11.27 15.13
CA GLY A 23 -8.18 9.85 15.27
C GLY A 23 -6.97 8.93 15.43
N LEU A 24 -5.75 9.47 15.45
CA LEU A 24 -4.53 8.70 15.67
C LEU A 24 -4.27 8.48 17.17
N PRO A 25 -3.72 7.32 17.57
CA PRO A 25 -3.40 7.03 18.97
C PRO A 25 -2.17 7.81 19.50
N LEU A 26 -1.49 8.57 18.65
CA LEU A 26 -0.26 9.32 18.95
C LEU A 26 -0.33 10.73 18.34
N ALA A 27 0.20 11.72 19.04
CA ALA A 27 0.34 13.08 18.52
C ALA A 27 1.40 13.12 17.41
N MET A 28 1.06 13.71 16.27
CA MET A 28 1.94 13.86 15.12
C MET A 28 2.42 15.31 14.98
N ASP A 29 3.64 15.51 14.49
CA ASP A 29 4.17 16.84 14.22
C ASP A 29 3.50 17.48 12.98
N PRO A 30 3.62 18.81 12.79
CA PRO A 30 2.99 19.52 11.67
C PRO A 30 3.39 19.02 10.27
N GLY A 31 4.57 18.40 10.14
CA GLY A 31 5.05 17.81 8.89
C GLY A 31 4.18 16.64 8.41
N PHE A 32 3.52 15.93 9.33
CA PHE A 32 2.62 14.84 8.99
C PHE A 32 1.41 15.31 8.18
N ALA A 33 0.85 16.46 8.54
CA ALA A 33 -0.28 17.02 7.80
C ALA A 33 0.12 17.38 6.36
N ARG A 34 1.31 17.98 6.21
CA ARG A 34 1.88 18.32 4.89
C ARG A 34 2.21 17.09 4.05
N PHE A 35 2.56 15.97 4.68
CA PHE A 35 2.76 14.69 4.01
C PHE A 35 1.44 14.14 3.46
N ILE A 36 0.34 14.23 4.21
CA ILE A 36 -0.97 13.74 3.75
C ILE A 36 -1.52 14.62 2.62
N LEU A 37 -1.32 15.95 2.71
CA LEU A 37 -1.78 16.88 1.68
C LEU A 37 -1.22 16.53 0.30
N GLY A 38 -2.12 16.36 -0.66
CA GLY A 38 -1.80 15.99 -2.04
C GLY A 38 -1.88 14.48 -2.34
N PHE A 39 -1.98 13.60 -1.35
CA PHE A 39 -2.37 12.21 -1.61
C PHE A 39 -3.87 12.12 -1.93
N PRO A 40 -4.32 11.15 -2.74
CA PRO A 40 -5.73 10.96 -3.04
C PRO A 40 -6.52 10.48 -1.80
N HIS A 41 -7.81 10.82 -1.71
CA HIS A 41 -8.66 10.41 -0.57
C HIS A 41 -8.66 8.89 -0.34
N LYS A 42 -8.58 8.10 -1.42
CA LYS A 42 -8.52 6.62 -1.33
C LYS A 42 -7.32 6.11 -0.55
N TYR A 43 -6.21 6.85 -0.52
CA TYR A 43 -5.04 6.45 0.25
C TYR A 43 -5.37 6.32 1.75
N LEU A 44 -6.12 7.26 2.31
CA LEU A 44 -6.53 7.21 3.73
C LEU A 44 -7.63 6.19 4.01
N GLN A 45 -8.40 5.78 2.99
CA GLN A 45 -9.47 4.79 3.12
C GLN A 45 -8.94 3.36 3.05
N GLU A 46 -8.01 3.10 2.14
CA GLU A 46 -7.48 1.76 1.86
C GLU A 46 -6.18 1.43 2.61
N THR A 47 -5.61 2.42 3.30
CA THR A 47 -4.39 2.24 4.10
C THR A 47 -4.73 2.40 5.58
N PRO A 48 -4.57 1.33 6.39
CA PRO A 48 -4.74 1.41 7.84
C PRO A 48 -3.95 2.56 8.45
N ARG A 49 -4.53 3.24 9.45
CA ARG A 49 -3.92 4.41 10.11
C ARG A 49 -2.48 4.18 10.58
N ALA A 50 -2.20 3.00 11.16
CA ALA A 50 -0.86 2.63 11.61
C ALA A 50 0.15 2.53 10.46
N GLU A 51 -0.31 2.12 9.27
CA GLU A 51 0.52 2.04 8.07
C GLU A 51 0.78 3.43 7.49
N VAL A 52 -0.20 4.35 7.54
CA VAL A 52 0.01 5.77 7.18
C VAL A 52 1.08 6.43 8.08
N VAL A 53 1.09 6.12 9.38
CA VAL A 53 2.14 6.60 10.31
C VAL A 53 3.51 6.02 9.96
N LYS A 54 3.59 4.72 9.65
CA LYS A 54 4.85 4.09 9.17
C LYS A 54 5.35 4.76 7.89
N HIS A 55 4.45 5.06 6.96
CA HIS A 55 4.78 5.72 5.69
C HIS A 55 5.42 7.09 5.91
N TYR A 56 4.90 7.86 6.86
CA TYR A 56 5.48 9.14 7.22
C TYR A 56 6.87 9.01 7.86
N ALA A 57 7.05 8.09 8.81
CA ALA A 57 8.35 7.86 9.45
C ALA A 57 9.43 7.45 8.42
N LEU A 58 9.04 6.64 7.45
CA LEU A 58 9.91 6.27 6.33
C LEU A 58 10.20 7.48 5.44
N ALA A 59 9.20 8.33 5.18
CA ALA A 59 9.40 9.53 4.39
C ALA A 59 10.41 10.50 5.01
N GLY A 60 10.40 10.65 6.33
CA GLY A 60 11.43 11.40 7.07
C GLY A 60 12.83 10.78 6.99
N SER A 61 12.91 9.48 6.72
CA SER A 61 14.16 8.71 6.59
C SER A 61 14.68 8.64 5.13
N LEU A 62 13.93 9.18 4.16
CA LEU A 62 14.28 9.19 2.74
C LEU A 62 15.43 10.17 2.46
N GLY A 63 16.65 9.66 2.64
CA GLY A 63 17.82 10.15 1.89
C GLY A 63 17.76 9.74 0.41
N ALA A 64 18.90 9.46 -0.22
CA ALA A 64 18.96 9.02 -1.61
C ALA A 64 18.61 7.52 -1.83
N LYS A 65 17.90 6.86 -0.92
CA LYS A 65 17.56 5.43 -1.05
C LYS A 65 16.04 5.25 -0.97
N PRO A 66 15.42 4.51 -1.92
CA PRO A 66 14.00 4.17 -1.85
C PRO A 66 13.76 3.24 -0.66
N VAL A 67 12.58 3.33 -0.03
CA VAL A 67 12.20 2.45 1.08
C VAL A 67 10.88 1.74 0.80
N ILE A 68 10.84 0.44 1.07
CA ILE A 68 9.66 -0.41 0.94
C ILE A 68 9.01 -0.50 2.32
N SER A 69 7.73 -0.15 2.43
CA SER A 69 7.04 -0.02 3.72
C SER A 69 6.18 -1.22 4.08
N SER A 70 5.71 -1.97 3.08
CA SER A 70 4.70 -3.00 3.27
C SER A 70 4.75 -4.05 2.16
N LEU A 71 4.79 -5.31 2.57
CA LEU A 71 4.51 -6.48 1.74
C LEU A 71 3.55 -7.36 2.55
N ALA A 72 2.27 -7.32 2.20
CA ALA A 72 1.24 -8.08 2.90
C ALA A 72 0.64 -9.13 1.99
N ARG A 73 0.54 -10.37 2.49
CA ARG A 73 -0.18 -11.48 1.84
C ARG A 73 -1.63 -11.47 2.32
N GLY A 74 -2.59 -11.27 1.41
CA GLY A 74 -4.01 -11.36 1.72
C GLY A 74 -4.40 -12.80 2.06
N GLY A 75 -4.61 -13.10 3.34
CA GLY A 75 -5.14 -14.38 3.80
C GLY A 75 -6.48 -14.18 4.48
N SER A 76 -7.55 -14.72 3.91
CA SER A 76 -8.83 -14.85 4.62
C SER A 76 -8.62 -15.73 5.86
N GLY A 77 -8.87 -15.22 7.06
CA GLY A 77 -8.90 -16.05 8.26
C GLY A 77 -10.24 -16.77 8.33
N GLY A 78 -10.27 -18.06 7.99
CA GLY A 78 -11.44 -18.91 8.15
C GLY A 78 -11.19 -19.88 9.30
N THR A 79 -11.94 -19.70 10.39
CA THR A 79 -12.13 -20.71 11.43
C THR A 79 -12.97 -21.81 10.82
N GLU A 80 -12.38 -22.93 10.42
CA GLU A 80 -13.12 -24.14 10.11
C GLU A 80 -12.25 -25.35 10.45
N GLU A 81 -12.94 -26.38 10.95
CA GLU A 81 -12.40 -27.56 11.60
C GLU A 81 -11.29 -28.23 10.79
N SER A 82 -10.26 -28.70 11.49
CA SER A 82 -9.06 -29.26 10.89
C SER A 82 -9.36 -30.47 9.98
N PRO A 83 -9.12 -30.39 8.66
CA PRO A 83 -9.23 -31.55 7.78
C PRO A 83 -8.02 -32.49 7.95
N PRO A 84 -8.10 -33.74 7.43
CA PRO A 84 -7.00 -34.70 7.45
C PRO A 84 -5.71 -34.15 6.80
N LEU A 85 -4.54 -34.67 7.21
CA LEU A 85 -3.21 -34.15 6.84
C LEU A 85 -2.98 -34.03 5.32
N ASP A 86 -3.58 -34.93 4.55
CA ASP A 86 -3.44 -35.04 3.09
C ASP A 86 -4.22 -33.92 2.38
N GLU A 87 -5.34 -33.51 2.97
CA GLU A 87 -6.23 -32.46 2.48
C GLU A 87 -5.73 -31.07 2.90
N ARG A 88 -5.06 -30.97 4.06
CA ARG A 88 -4.33 -29.76 4.46
C ARG A 88 -3.30 -29.33 3.42
N ALA A 89 -2.52 -30.25 2.85
CA ALA A 89 -1.51 -29.92 1.84
C ALA A 89 -2.14 -29.38 0.55
N ARG A 90 -3.28 -29.93 0.11
CA ARG A 90 -4.02 -29.45 -1.07
C ARG A 90 -4.72 -28.12 -0.82
N ILE A 91 -5.35 -27.95 0.35
CA ILE A 91 -6.01 -26.70 0.73
C ILE A 91 -4.96 -25.60 0.94
N HIS A 92 -3.82 -25.88 1.58
CA HIS A 92 -2.74 -24.91 1.74
C HIS A 92 -2.10 -24.51 0.41
N SER A 93 -1.88 -25.44 -0.52
CA SER A 93 -1.32 -25.14 -1.85
C SER A 93 -2.31 -24.39 -2.74
N ALA A 94 -3.58 -24.79 -2.78
CA ALA A 94 -4.62 -24.07 -3.51
C ALA A 94 -4.87 -22.65 -2.96
N ARG A 95 -4.78 -22.47 -1.63
CA ARG A 95 -4.96 -21.17 -0.97
C ARG A 95 -3.73 -20.27 -1.03
N ALA A 96 -2.54 -20.84 -1.20
CA ALA A 96 -1.31 -20.07 -1.46
C ALA A 96 -1.33 -19.45 -2.87
N LYS A 97 -1.86 -20.19 -3.85
CA LYS A 97 -1.98 -19.77 -5.26
C LYS A 97 -2.82 -18.53 -5.51
N ASP A 98 -3.79 -18.24 -4.65
CA ASP A 98 -4.68 -17.09 -4.82
C ASP A 98 -4.33 -15.92 -3.87
N SER A 99 -3.12 -15.92 -3.31
CA SER A 99 -2.73 -14.90 -2.36
C SER A 99 -2.34 -13.60 -3.06
N LEU A 100 -3.19 -12.60 -2.92
CA LEU A 100 -2.93 -11.25 -3.42
C LEU A 100 -1.91 -10.57 -2.49
N TRP A 101 -0.79 -10.15 -3.07
CA TRP A 101 0.27 -9.41 -2.41
C TRP A 101 0.11 -7.91 -2.68
N LYS A 102 0.27 -7.09 -1.64
CA LYS A 102 0.36 -5.62 -1.78
C LYS A 102 1.78 -5.18 -1.45
N LEU A 103 2.48 -4.60 -2.43
CA LEU A 103 3.76 -3.93 -2.27
C LEU A 103 3.55 -2.42 -2.27
N CYS A 104 4.02 -1.75 -1.21
CA CYS A 104 3.99 -0.29 -1.11
C CYS A 104 5.41 0.28 -1.05
N VAL A 105 5.71 1.21 -1.95
CA VAL A 105 7.04 1.82 -2.13
C VAL A 105 6.92 3.32 -1.94
N ILE A 106 7.76 3.85 -1.05
CA ILE A 106 7.81 5.28 -0.75
C ILE A 106 9.19 5.77 -1.13
N THR A 107 9.24 6.82 -1.94
CA THR A 107 10.49 7.42 -2.38
C THR A 107 10.32 8.93 -2.54
N ARG A 108 11.43 9.67 -2.52
CA ARG A 108 11.45 10.98 -3.19
C ARG A 108 11.28 10.77 -4.70
N ASP A 109 10.75 11.75 -5.41
CA ASP A 109 10.54 11.69 -6.86
C ASP A 109 11.77 11.13 -7.60
N ARG A 110 11.58 10.00 -8.28
CA ARG A 110 12.61 9.30 -9.06
C ARG A 110 12.03 8.89 -10.40
N ARG A 111 12.60 9.47 -11.45
CA ARG A 111 12.27 9.12 -12.83
C ARG A 111 12.38 7.61 -13.03
N TYR A 112 11.34 7.04 -13.65
CA TYR A 112 11.25 5.65 -14.07
C TYR A 112 11.27 4.60 -12.94
N LEU A 113 11.16 4.98 -11.66
CA LEU A 113 11.17 3.99 -10.58
C LEU A 113 9.97 3.04 -10.69
N PHE A 114 8.77 3.57 -10.90
CA PHE A 114 7.55 2.78 -11.07
C PHE A 114 7.70 1.70 -12.14
N SER A 115 8.11 2.07 -13.36
CA SER A 115 8.24 1.12 -14.47
C SER A 115 9.35 0.09 -14.24
N ARG A 116 10.43 0.47 -13.55
CA ARG A 116 11.49 -0.47 -13.17
C ARG A 116 11.00 -1.51 -12.16
N ILE A 117 10.18 -1.11 -11.19
CA ILE A 117 9.60 -2.03 -10.21
C ILE A 117 8.57 -2.93 -10.88
N ALA A 118 7.69 -2.38 -11.71
CA ALA A 118 6.73 -3.16 -12.49
C ALA A 118 7.44 -4.21 -13.36
N GLY A 119 8.47 -3.81 -14.11
CA GLY A 119 9.26 -4.71 -14.93
C GLY A 119 9.95 -5.80 -14.10
N ALA A 120 10.57 -5.45 -12.97
CA ALA A 120 11.19 -6.43 -12.08
C ALA A 120 10.18 -7.45 -11.54
N LEU A 121 9.01 -7.00 -11.06
CA LEU A 121 7.94 -7.88 -10.59
C LEU A 121 7.49 -8.84 -11.70
N SER A 122 7.25 -8.34 -12.91
CA SER A 122 6.87 -9.18 -14.06
C SER A 122 7.98 -10.17 -14.46
N CYS A 123 9.26 -9.78 -14.38
CA CYS A 123 10.38 -10.68 -14.64
C CYS A 123 10.46 -11.84 -13.64
N PHE A 124 10.00 -11.64 -12.39
CA PHE A 124 9.93 -12.68 -11.37
C PHE A 124 8.61 -13.48 -11.40
N GLY A 125 7.85 -13.44 -12.50
CA GLY A 125 6.61 -14.22 -12.62
C GLY A 125 5.42 -13.65 -11.84
N MET A 126 5.52 -12.45 -11.26
CA MET A 126 4.41 -11.82 -10.55
C MET A 126 3.43 -11.18 -11.54
N ASN A 127 2.16 -11.53 -11.43
CA ASN A 127 1.08 -10.95 -12.20
C ASN A 127 0.53 -9.71 -11.50
N ILE A 128 0.81 -8.53 -12.06
CA ILE A 128 0.36 -7.26 -11.52
C ILE A 128 -1.12 -7.06 -11.87
N VAL A 129 -1.99 -7.25 -10.88
CA VAL A 129 -3.45 -7.12 -11.00
C VAL A 129 -3.87 -5.65 -11.01
N ALA A 130 -3.21 -4.83 -10.20
CA ALA A 130 -3.42 -3.39 -10.16
C ALA A 130 -2.13 -2.70 -9.76
N ALA A 131 -1.87 -1.53 -10.33
CA ALA A 131 -0.78 -0.67 -9.91
C ALA A 131 -1.26 0.77 -9.86
N GLU A 132 -0.83 1.48 -8.83
CA GLU A 132 -1.19 2.86 -8.57
C GLU A 132 0.05 3.64 -8.20
N ALA A 133 0.15 4.88 -8.67
CA ALA A 133 1.26 5.77 -8.39
C ALA A 133 0.71 7.15 -8.04
N PHE A 134 1.09 7.65 -6.86
CA PHE A 134 0.70 8.97 -6.39
C PHE A 134 1.91 9.79 -6.00
N ALA A 135 1.85 11.09 -6.19
CA ALA A 135 2.84 12.02 -5.68
C ALA A 135 2.14 13.11 -4.86
N ASN A 136 2.75 13.49 -3.74
CA ASN A 136 2.23 14.59 -2.92
C ASN A 136 2.99 15.91 -3.15
N ALA A 137 2.47 16.99 -2.56
CA ALA A 137 3.08 18.33 -2.67
C ALA A 137 4.47 18.44 -2.01
N SER A 138 4.92 17.41 -1.30
CA SER A 138 6.24 17.31 -0.68
C SER A 138 7.25 16.53 -1.54
N ALA A 139 6.91 16.24 -2.82
CA ALA A 139 7.70 15.45 -3.75
C ALA A 139 8.00 14.02 -3.25
N VAL A 140 7.10 13.47 -2.43
CA VAL A 140 7.10 12.06 -2.06
C VAL A 140 6.18 11.32 -3.01
N VAL A 141 6.72 10.27 -3.62
CA VAL A 141 5.99 9.33 -4.46
C VAL A 141 5.66 8.08 -3.66
N LEU A 142 4.42 7.61 -3.82
CA LEU A 142 3.86 6.41 -3.26
C LEU A 142 3.39 5.51 -4.41
N ASP A 143 4.17 4.47 -4.68
CA ASP A 143 3.81 3.44 -5.66
C ASP A 143 3.22 2.25 -4.91
N THR A 144 2.04 1.79 -5.33
CA THR A 144 1.37 0.62 -4.77
C THR A 144 1.13 -0.40 -5.88
N PHE A 145 1.66 -1.60 -5.71
CA PHE A 145 1.44 -2.73 -6.62
C PHE A 145 0.63 -3.80 -5.90
N ARG A 146 -0.45 -4.27 -6.51
CA ARG A 146 -1.19 -5.46 -6.12
C ARG A 146 -0.85 -6.56 -7.12
N CYS A 147 -0.18 -7.60 -6.67
CA CYS A 147 0.28 -8.68 -7.52
C CYS A 147 -0.14 -10.05 -6.98
N ARG A 148 -0.33 -11.00 -7.87
CA ARG A 148 -0.46 -12.41 -7.55
C ARG A 148 0.80 -13.13 -7.99
N ASP A 149 1.10 -14.22 -7.30
CA ASP A 149 2.14 -15.14 -7.70
C ASP A 149 1.54 -16.09 -8.73
N ASP A 150 1.96 -15.99 -10.00
CA ASP A 150 1.52 -16.90 -11.05
C ASP A 150 2.46 -18.14 -11.13
N GLU A 151 3.53 -18.19 -10.33
CA GLU A 151 4.48 -19.31 -10.26
C GLU A 151 4.17 -20.21 -9.04
N GLY A 152 3.59 -21.40 -9.27
CA GLY A 152 3.66 -22.51 -8.30
C GLY A 152 2.34 -23.07 -7.79
#